data_AF-A0A7V4JE74-F1
#
_entry.id   AF-A0A7V4JE74-F1
#
_cell.length_a   1.000
_cell.length_b   1.000
_cell.length_c   1.000
_cell.angle_alpha   90.00
_cell.angle_beta   90.00
_cell.angle_gamma   90.00
#
_symmetry.space_group_name_H-M   'P 1'
#
loop_
_entity.id
_entity.type
_entity.pdbx_description
1 polymer ?
#
loop_
_entity_poly.entity_id
_entity_poly.type
_entity_poly.pdbx_seq_one_letter_code
_entity_poly.pdbx_strand_id
1 'polypeptide(L)' 'MKRVPPSERTKAELAALFTAGTTGDPQAELVRLTMRRIVEEALEATARDVLGRDYYARARDDQQGWRNGYREGRLRTAE' A
#
# COMPACT_ATOMS: atom_id res chain seq x y z
N MET A 1 17.12 6.29 1.65
CA MET A 1 15.67 6.31 1.92
C MET A 1 15.16 4.87 1.94
N LYS A 2 14.56 4.39 3.04
CA LYS A 2 14.01 3.01 3.08
C LYS A 2 12.82 2.93 2.11
N ARG A 3 12.87 2.01 1.16
CA ARG A 3 11.82 1.80 0.14
C ARG A 3 10.64 1.05 0.74
N VAL A 4 9.86 1.67 1.63
CA VAL A 4 8.71 1.01 2.27
C VAL A 4 7.52 0.98 1.30
N PRO A 5 6.88 -0.18 1.03
CA PRO A 5 5.64 -0.28 0.27
C PRO A 5 4.52 0.58 0.87
N PRO A 6 3.62 1.18 0.06
CA PRO A 6 2.45 1.92 0.52
C PRO A 6 1.61 1.16 1.54
N SER A 7 1.32 -0.12 1.27
CA SER A 7 0.52 -0.97 2.16
C SER A 7 1.09 -1.02 3.59
N GLU A 8 2.42 -1.15 3.70
CA GLU A 8 3.12 -1.16 4.99
C GLU A 8 3.15 0.22 5.68
N ARG A 9 3.08 1.32 4.92
CA ARG A 9 2.90 2.67 5.51
C ARG A 9 1.49 2.84 6.06
N THR A 10 0.47 2.47 5.29
CA THR A 10 -0.92 2.56 5.73
C THR A 10 -1.21 1.59 6.88
N LYS A 11 -0.54 0.44 6.95
CA LYS A 11 -0.53 -0.42 8.14
C LYS A 11 0.03 0.28 9.38
N ALA A 12 1.11 1.04 9.24
CA ALA A 12 1.65 1.83 10.34
C ALA A 12 0.69 2.95 10.77
N GLU A 13 0.01 3.59 9.82
CA GLU A 13 -1.05 4.57 10.10
C GLU A 13 -2.24 3.94 10.83
N LEU A 14 -2.70 2.76 10.40
CA LEU A 14 -3.74 2.00 11.11
C LEU A 14 -3.31 1.65 12.54
N ALA A 15 -2.06 1.20 12.73
CA ALA A 15 -1.53 0.92 14.07
C ALA A 15 -1.48 2.17 14.95
N ALA A 16 -1.12 3.33 14.37
CA ALA A 16 -1.18 4.62 15.05
C ALA A 16 -2.61 4.99 15.44
N LEU A 17 -3.60 4.78 14.56
CA LEU A 17 -5.01 5.01 14.87
C LEU A 17 -5.48 4.19 16.07
N PHE A 18 -5.08 2.91 16.15
CA PHE A 18 -5.45 2.05 17.27
C PHE A 18 -4.75 2.38 18.60
N THR A 19 -3.56 2.98 18.54
CA THR A 19 -2.73 3.21 19.74
C THR A 19 -2.84 4.64 20.27
N ALA A 20 -2.91 5.62 19.37
CA ALA A 20 -2.94 7.05 19.69
C ALA A 20 -4.30 7.69 19.43
N GLY A 21 -5.23 6.99 18.76
CA GLY A 21 -6.52 7.55 18.35
C GLY A 21 -6.38 8.57 17.24
N THR A 22 -7.46 9.32 17.01
CA THR A 22 -7.51 10.44 16.06
C THR A 22 -8.31 11.59 16.67
N THR A 23 -8.11 12.80 16.15
CA THR A 23 -8.92 13.98 16.52
C THR A 23 -10.22 14.07 15.74
N GLY A 24 -10.35 13.32 14.64
CA GLY A 24 -11.55 13.26 13.80
C GLY A 24 -12.49 12.12 14.20
N ASP A 25 -13.30 11.66 13.24
CA ASP A 25 -14.13 10.46 13.40
C ASP A 25 -13.27 9.19 13.24
N PRO A 26 -13.05 8.40 14.31
CA PRO A 26 -12.25 7.19 14.24
C PRO A 26 -12.84 6.12 13.32
N GLN A 27 -14.17 6.07 13.15
CA GLN A 27 -14.83 5.07 12.31
C GLN A 27 -14.58 5.38 10.84
N ALA A 28 -14.85 6.61 10.40
CA ALA A 28 -14.59 7.04 9.03
C ALA A 28 -13.10 6.90 8.67
N GLU A 29 -12.19 7.26 9.59
CA GLU A 29 -10.75 7.11 9.34
C GLU A 29 -10.32 5.64 9.26
N LEU A 30 -10.87 4.78 10.11
CA LEU A 30 -10.64 3.34 10.05
C LEU A 30 -11.07 2.75 8.71
N VAL A 31 -12.29 3.07 8.24
CA VAL A 31 -12.78 2.52 6.97
C VAL A 31 -11.94 3.03 5.81
N ARG A 32 -11.65 4.34 5.76
CA ARG A 32 -10.78 4.93 4.74
C ARG A 32 -9.41 4.26 4.68
N LEU A 33 -8.72 4.12 5.82
CA LEU A 33 -7.38 3.52 5.87
C LEU A 33 -7.40 2.02 5.54
N THR A 34 -8.44 1.30 5.96
CA THR A 34 -8.61 -0.11 5.65
C THR A 34 -8.84 -0.32 4.14
N MET A 35 -9.75 0.45 3.54
CA MET A 35 -10.02 0.39 2.10
C MET A 35 -8.80 0.76 1.28
N ARG A 36 -8.08 1.83 1.69
CA ARG A 36 -6.81 2.21 1.07
C ARG A 36 -5.81 1.06 1.07
N ARG A 37 -5.63 0.42 2.23
CA ARG A 37 -4.67 -0.69 2.36
C ARG A 37 -5.02 -1.88 1.48
N ILE A 38 -6.30 -2.26 1.40
CA ILE A 38 -6.76 -3.37 0.54
C ILE A 38 -6.41 -3.09 -0.92
N VAL A 39 -6.68 -1.86 -1.39
CA VAL A 39 -6.34 -1.45 -2.76
C VAL A 39 -4.84 -1.46 -3.01
N GLU A 40 -4.05 -0.92 -2.07
CA GLU A 40 -2.58 -0.92 -2.16
C GLU A 40 -2.02 -2.35 -2.24
N GLU A 41 -2.49 -3.26 -1.39
CA GLU A 41 -2.06 -4.68 -1.41
C GLU A 41 -2.45 -5.37 -2.73
N ALA A 42 -3.64 -5.09 -3.28
CA ALA A 42 -4.06 -5.63 -4.58
C ALA A 42 -3.21 -5.11 -5.75
N LEU A 43 -2.86 -3.83 -5.75
CA LEU A 43 -1.97 -3.25 -6.77
C LEU A 43 -0.53 -3.77 -6.63
N GLU A 44 -0.04 -3.93 -5.40
CA GLU A 44 1.27 -4.53 -5.13
C GLU A 44 1.33 -6.00 -5.56
N ALA A 45 0.25 -6.76 -5.36
CA ALA A 45 0.11 -8.12 -5.88
C ALA A 45 0.16 -8.15 -7.42
N THR A 46 -0.59 -7.27 -8.08
CA THR A 46 -0.54 -7.14 -9.55
C THR A 46 0.88 -6.83 -10.04
N ALA A 47 1.60 -5.94 -9.35
CA ALA A 47 2.98 -5.63 -9.68
C ALA A 47 3.94 -6.81 -9.44
N ARG A 48 3.68 -7.65 -8.43
CA ARG A 48 4.41 -8.90 -8.21
C ARG A 48 4.20 -9.88 -9.35
N ASP A 49 2.96 -10.05 -9.80
CA ASP A 49 2.60 -10.97 -10.87
C ASP A 49 3.21 -10.54 -12.21
N VAL A 50 3.13 -9.26 -12.54
CA VAL A 50 3.72 -8.70 -13.77
C VAL A 50 5.25 -8.82 -13.79
N LEU A 51 5.92 -8.61 -12.64
CA LEU A 51 7.38 -8.67 -12.56
C LEU A 51 7.92 -10.07 -12.27
N GLY A 52 7.05 -11.01 -11.88
CA GLY A 52 7.42 -12.37 -11.47
C GLY A 52 8.30 -12.42 -10.21
N ARG A 53 8.35 -11.36 -9.40
CA ARG A 53 9.22 -11.29 -8.21
C ARG A 53 8.66 -10.44 -7.08
N ASP A 54 8.95 -10.86 -5.85
CA ASP A 54 8.62 -10.11 -4.64
C ASP A 54 9.29 -8.73 -4.58
N TYR A 55 8.81 -7.88 -3.68
CA TYR A 55 9.21 -6.48 -3.60
C TYR A 55 10.71 -6.28 -3.37
N TYR A 56 11.31 -7.07 -2.48
CA TYR A 56 12.74 -7.03 -2.17
C TYR A 56 13.56 -8.15 -2.84
N ALA A 57 12.92 -9.00 -3.65
CA ALA A 57 13.63 -10.04 -4.37
C ALA A 57 14.52 -9.45 -5.48
N ARG A 58 15.71 -10.01 -5.63
CA ARG A 58 16.60 -9.67 -6.75
C ARG A 58 16.00 -10.23 -8.05
N ALA A 59 16.13 -9.47 -9.13
CA ALA A 59 15.76 -9.93 -10.47
C ALA A 59 16.64 -11.11 -10.88
N ARG A 60 16.04 -12.10 -11.52
CA ARG A 60 16.76 -13.13 -12.30
C ARG A 60 16.98 -12.65 -13.73
N ASP A 61 17.93 -13.24 -14.43
CA ASP A 61 18.33 -12.83 -15.78
C ASP A 61 17.19 -12.86 -16.81
N ASP A 62 16.18 -13.71 -16.58
CA ASP A 62 14.97 -13.86 -17.41
C ASP A 62 13.85 -12.86 -17.07
N GLN A 63 13.98 -12.09 -15.98
CA GLN A 63 12.93 -11.19 -15.50
C GLN A 63 13.16 -9.74 -15.95
N GLN A 64 12.25 -9.23 -16.78
CA GLN A 64 12.32 -7.87 -17.32
C GLN A 64 11.56 -6.85 -16.46
N GLY A 65 11.90 -5.56 -16.62
CA GLY A 65 11.22 -4.43 -15.97
C GLY A 65 11.67 -4.13 -14.54
N TRP A 66 11.33 -2.93 -14.06
CA TRP A 66 11.67 -2.44 -12.71
C TRP A 66 10.49 -1.69 -12.08
N ARG A 67 10.36 -1.78 -10.74
CA ARG A 67 9.45 -0.92 -9.99
C ARG A 67 9.98 0.51 -10.00
N ASN A 68 9.22 1.45 -10.56
CA ASN A 68 9.61 2.85 -10.72
C ASN A 68 8.84 3.80 -9.78
N GLY A 69 8.76 3.43 -8.50
CA GLY A 69 8.04 4.21 -7.49
C GLY A 69 6.52 4.10 -7.59
N TYR A 70 5.83 5.09 -7.04
CA TYR A 70 4.37 5.14 -6.90
C TYR A 70 3.84 6.46 -7.42
N ARG A 71 2.58 6.47 -7.84
CA ARG A 71 1.83 7.68 -8.19
C ARG A 71 0.58 7.74 -7.32
N GLU A 72 0.25 8.94 -6.85
CA GLU A 72 -1.00 9.16 -6.13
C GLU A 72 -2.20 9.07 -7.09
N GLY A 73 -3.23 8.35 -6.68
CA GLY A 73 -4.49 8.20 -7.40
C GLY A 73 -5.66 8.45 -6.47
N ARG A 74 -6.72 9.09 -6.97
CA ARG A 74 -7.95 9.30 -6.22
C ARG A 74 -9.03 8.34 -6.71
N LEU A 75 -9.56 7.53 -5.80
CA LEU A 75 -10.71 6.67 -6.05
C LEU A 75 -11.97 7.34 -5.48
N ARG A 76 -13.06 7.34 -6.26
CA ARG A 76 -14.36 7.79 -5.78
C ARG A 76 -15.01 6.59 -5.09
N THR A 77 -15.00 6.61 -3.76
CA THR A 77 -15.70 5.66 -2.90
C THR A 77 -17.05 6.26 -2.47
N ALA A 78 -17.95 5.42 -1.95
CA ALA A 78 -19.28 5.85 -1.52
C ALA A 78 -19.32 6.45 -0.10
N GLU A 79 -18.18 6.50 0.60
CA GLU A 79 -18.05 7.13 1.93
C GLU A 79 -18.08 8.65 1.89
#